data_AF-A0A2M7B1Y0-F1
#
_entry.id   AF-A0A2M7B1Y0-F1
#
_cell.length_a   1.000
_cell.length_b   1.000
_cell.length_c   1.000
_cell.angle_alpha   90.00
_cell.angle_beta   90.00
_cell.angle_gamma   90.00
#
_symmetry.space_group_name_H-M   'P 1'
#
loop_
_entity.id
_entity.type
_entity.pdbx_description
1 polymer ?
#
loop_
_entity_poly.entity_id
_entity_poly.type
_entity_poly.pdbx_seq_one_letter_code
_entity_poly.pdbx_strand_id
1 'polypeptide(L)'
;RITWKREKGRGALKNWKENMEDIWFAVKTKNYLFNINDVKIKKEIIAPYRYGGKGGQPKGWVEVNGEKYRYTHPSNIWTDLVVPFWSMPENTPHPTQKPERLLERVILASSNKSDLVLDPFLGSGTTAVVAKKLGRDYIGIEINEDYVRLALKRLDKVEKLLF
;
A
#
# COMPACT_ATOMS: atom_id res chain seq x y z
N ARG A 1 10.89 -6.38 -9.17
CA ARG A 1 10.70 -4.90 -9.17
C ARG A 1 9.23 -4.58 -9.20
N ILE A 2 8.80 -3.64 -8.39
CA ILE A 2 7.46 -3.04 -8.37
C ILE A 2 7.62 -1.58 -8.79
N THR A 3 6.71 -1.05 -9.60
CA THR A 3 6.73 0.35 -10.05
C THR A 3 5.43 1.01 -9.60
N TRP A 4 5.53 2.11 -8.87
CA TRP A 4 4.40 2.92 -8.44
C TRP A 4 4.32 4.20 -9.28
N LYS A 5 3.15 4.43 -9.89
CA LYS A 5 2.82 5.68 -10.55
C LYS A 5 2.40 6.74 -9.53
N ARG A 6 3.20 7.78 -9.38
CA ARG A 6 2.80 9.02 -8.71
C ARG A 6 1.78 9.77 -9.56
N GLU A 7 0.60 10.01 -9.01
CA GLU A 7 -0.42 10.81 -9.68
C GLU A 7 0.02 12.29 -9.81
N LYS A 8 0.65 12.81 -8.75
CA LYS A 8 1.16 14.18 -8.68
C LYS A 8 2.63 14.25 -9.10
N GLY A 9 3.01 15.36 -9.72
CA GLY A 9 4.39 15.61 -10.14
C GLY A 9 4.47 16.85 -11.03
N ARG A 10 5.64 17.48 -11.07
CA ARG A 10 5.91 18.62 -11.95
C ARG A 10 5.80 18.16 -13.42
N GLY A 11 5.28 19.03 -14.28
CA GLY A 11 5.28 18.78 -15.73
C GLY A 11 6.70 18.78 -16.31
N ALA A 12 6.84 18.34 -17.56
CA ALA A 12 8.09 18.37 -18.29
C ALA A 12 7.88 19.11 -19.63
N LEU A 13 8.79 20.03 -19.96
CA LEU A 13 8.70 20.86 -21.18
C LEU A 13 9.40 20.24 -22.39
N LYS A 14 10.42 19.41 -22.15
CA LYS A 14 11.32 18.87 -23.19
C LYS A 14 11.42 17.34 -23.17
N ASN A 15 10.58 16.65 -22.38
CA ASN A 15 10.55 15.19 -22.27
C ASN A 15 9.22 14.70 -21.66
N TRP A 16 9.04 13.38 -21.56
CA TRP A 16 7.97 12.75 -20.79
C TRP A 16 8.07 13.12 -19.31
N LYS A 17 6.92 13.31 -18.67
CA LYS A 17 6.83 13.61 -17.24
C LYS A 17 7.28 12.41 -16.40
N GLU A 18 8.26 12.63 -15.53
CA GLU A 18 8.71 11.63 -14.56
C GLU A 18 7.69 11.47 -13.43
N ASN A 19 7.01 10.33 -13.41
CA ASN A 19 5.93 10.04 -12.48
C ASN A 19 6.00 8.64 -11.89
N MET A 20 7.18 8.02 -11.86
CA MET A 20 7.35 6.70 -11.26
C MET A 20 8.29 6.70 -10.05
N GLU A 21 8.06 5.77 -9.14
CA GLU A 21 9.04 5.31 -8.14
C GLU A 21 9.11 3.79 -8.21
N ASP A 22 10.31 3.25 -8.21
CA ASP A 22 10.54 1.81 -8.17
C ASP A 22 10.77 1.34 -6.73
N ILE A 23 10.12 0.23 -6.38
CA ILE A 23 10.30 -0.50 -5.13
C ILE A 23 10.95 -1.84 -5.46
N TRP A 24 12.09 -2.10 -4.84
CA TRP A 24 12.80 -3.36 -4.96
C TRP A 24 12.31 -4.33 -3.89
N PHE A 25 11.71 -5.44 -4.33
CA PHE A 25 11.35 -6.55 -3.46
C PHE A 25 12.46 -7.60 -3.52
N ALA A 26 13.13 -7.81 -2.39
CA ALA A 26 14.21 -8.77 -2.24
C ALA A 26 13.88 -9.71 -1.07
N VAL A 27 14.35 -10.95 -1.17
CA VAL A 27 14.09 -12.01 -0.20
C VAL A 27 15.39 -12.71 0.17
N LYS A 28 15.51 -13.11 1.43
CA LYS A 28 16.70 -13.82 1.93
C LYS A 28 16.79 -15.25 1.40
N THR A 29 15.64 -15.91 1.21
CA THR A 29 15.54 -17.31 0.77
C THR A 29 14.42 -17.46 -0.26
N LYS A 30 14.42 -18.58 -0.98
CA LYS A 30 13.34 -18.92 -1.92
C LYS A 30 12.01 -19.25 -1.22
N ASN A 31 12.06 -19.63 0.06
CA ASN A 31 10.90 -19.94 0.88
C ASN A 31 10.55 -18.70 1.73
N TYR A 32 10.05 -17.66 1.07
CA TYR A 32 9.63 -16.42 1.72
C TYR A 32 8.12 -16.39 1.95
N LEU A 33 7.70 -15.64 2.96
CA LEU A 33 6.29 -15.39 3.23
C LEU A 33 5.70 -14.46 2.15
N PHE A 34 4.55 -14.84 1.59
CA PHE A 34 3.78 -13.97 0.72
C PHE A 34 2.27 -14.18 0.90
N ASN A 35 1.63 -13.32 1.70
CA ASN A 35 0.21 -13.41 2.04
C ASN A 35 -0.67 -12.89 0.88
N ILE A 36 -0.74 -13.65 -0.21
CA ILE A 36 -1.42 -13.23 -1.44
C ILE A 36 -2.89 -12.85 -1.22
N ASN A 37 -3.59 -13.54 -0.32
CA ASN A 37 -5.01 -13.29 -0.08
C ASN A 37 -5.27 -11.92 0.57
N ASP A 38 -4.32 -11.41 1.36
CA ASP A 38 -4.43 -10.13 2.07
C ASP A 38 -4.19 -8.92 1.14
N VAL A 39 -3.66 -9.17 -0.06
CA VAL A 39 -3.29 -8.13 -1.03
C VAL A 39 -3.93 -8.32 -2.40
N LYS A 40 -4.97 -9.16 -2.49
CA LYS A 40 -5.80 -9.23 -3.69
C LYS A 40 -6.53 -7.90 -3.91
N ILE A 41 -6.62 -7.48 -5.17
CA ILE A 41 -7.24 -6.23 -5.57
C ILE A 41 -8.63 -6.52 -6.11
N LYS A 42 -9.65 -5.83 -5.58
CA LYS A 42 -11.00 -5.80 -6.17
C LYS A 42 -10.94 -5.05 -7.50
N LYS A 43 -11.25 -5.73 -8.60
CA LYS A 43 -11.31 -5.15 -9.94
C LYS A 43 -12.72 -5.25 -10.47
N GLU A 44 -13.29 -4.11 -10.84
CA GLU A 44 -14.58 -4.04 -11.52
C GLU A 44 -14.51 -4.70 -12.90
N ILE A 45 -15.59 -5.37 -13.28
CA ILE A 45 -15.73 -6.07 -14.55
C ILE A 45 -16.53 -5.22 -15.52
N ILE A 46 -15.82 -4.57 -16.43
CA ILE A 46 -16.40 -3.76 -17.50
C ILE A 46 -17.05 -4.66 -18.58
N ALA A 47 -16.40 -5.77 -18.93
CA ALA A 47 -16.86 -6.73 -19.94
C ALA A 47 -17.11 -8.12 -19.29
N PRO A 48 -18.32 -8.38 -18.77
CA PRO A 48 -18.64 -9.63 -18.07
C PRO A 48 -18.83 -10.80 -19.03
N TYR A 49 -17.85 -11.71 -19.06
CA TYR A 49 -17.98 -12.98 -19.78
C TYR A 49 -18.74 -14.02 -18.94
N ARG A 50 -19.61 -14.79 -19.59
CA ARG A 50 -20.39 -15.87 -19.01
C ARG A 50 -20.20 -17.16 -19.81
N TYR A 51 -20.17 -18.31 -19.15
CA TYR A 51 -20.14 -19.60 -19.82
C TYR A 51 -21.45 -19.83 -20.57
N GLY A 52 -21.41 -20.11 -21.88
CA GLY A 52 -22.62 -20.33 -22.69
C GLY A 52 -23.33 -19.05 -23.16
N GLY A 53 -22.71 -17.87 -23.04
CA GLY A 53 -23.26 -16.62 -23.57
C GLY A 53 -24.24 -15.90 -22.63
N LYS A 54 -25.18 -15.12 -23.18
CA LYS A 54 -26.18 -14.37 -22.38
C LYS A 54 -27.04 -15.35 -21.57
N GLY A 55 -27.12 -15.15 -20.25
CA GLY A 55 -27.83 -16.03 -19.31
C GLY A 55 -26.94 -17.10 -18.66
N GLY A 56 -25.70 -17.27 -19.13
CA GLY A 56 -24.73 -18.21 -18.58
C GLY A 56 -24.17 -17.87 -17.20
N GLN A 57 -23.45 -18.79 -16.58
CA GLN A 57 -22.78 -18.55 -15.30
C GLN A 57 -21.57 -17.58 -15.45
N PRO A 58 -21.36 -16.65 -14.52
CA PRO A 58 -20.19 -15.76 -14.49
C PRO A 58 -18.85 -16.52 -14.57
N LYS A 59 -17.95 -16.10 -15.46
CA LYS A 59 -16.62 -16.70 -15.61
C LYS A 59 -15.59 -15.95 -14.77
N GLY A 60 -15.44 -16.34 -13.50
CA GLY A 60 -14.38 -15.82 -12.61
C GLY A 60 -14.63 -14.39 -12.09
N TRP A 61 -15.89 -14.03 -11.92
CA TRP A 61 -16.34 -12.78 -11.29
C TRP A 61 -17.68 -13.00 -10.58
N VAL A 62 -18.03 -12.10 -9.68
CA VAL A 62 -19.28 -12.14 -8.90
C VAL A 62 -20.07 -10.86 -9.09
N GLU A 63 -21.39 -10.95 -8.94
CA GLU A 63 -22.31 -9.82 -8.93
C GLU A 63 -22.95 -9.71 -7.55
N VAL A 64 -22.69 -8.62 -6.84
CA VAL A 64 -23.26 -8.39 -5.50
C VAL A 64 -23.79 -6.96 -5.46
N ASN A 65 -25.06 -6.77 -5.13
CA ASN A 65 -25.72 -5.45 -5.07
C ASN A 65 -25.55 -4.61 -6.36
N GLY A 66 -25.55 -5.27 -7.53
CA GLY A 66 -25.36 -4.62 -8.84
C GLY A 66 -23.90 -4.34 -9.22
N GLU A 67 -22.94 -4.55 -8.31
CA GLU A 67 -21.51 -4.41 -8.62
C GLU A 67 -20.93 -5.73 -9.14
N LYS A 68 -20.32 -5.67 -10.33
CA LYS A 68 -19.62 -6.80 -10.95
C LYS A 68 -18.14 -6.68 -10.69
N TYR A 69 -17.56 -7.61 -9.94
CA TYR A 69 -16.14 -7.54 -9.62
C TYR A 69 -15.49 -8.91 -9.50
N ARG A 70 -14.16 -8.91 -9.51
CA ARG A 70 -13.34 -10.06 -9.12
C ARG A 70 -12.18 -9.61 -8.26
N TYR A 71 -11.72 -10.48 -7.38
CA TYR A 71 -10.43 -10.31 -6.73
C TYR A 71 -9.33 -10.87 -7.63
N THR A 72 -8.33 -10.05 -7.94
CA THR A 72 -7.17 -10.42 -8.76
C THR A 72 -5.88 -10.30 -7.97
N HIS A 73 -4.85 -11.00 -8.38
CA HIS A 73 -3.50 -10.85 -7.83
C HIS A 73 -3.00 -9.40 -8.01
N PRO A 74 -2.21 -8.88 -7.06
CA PRO A 74 -1.65 -7.54 -7.20
C PRO A 74 -0.67 -7.50 -8.36
N SER A 75 -0.75 -6.43 -9.16
CA SER A 75 0.23 -6.16 -10.21
C SER A 75 1.54 -5.68 -9.59
N ASN A 76 2.65 -5.82 -10.32
CA ASN A 76 3.88 -5.10 -10.01
C ASN A 76 3.88 -3.66 -10.55
N ILE A 77 2.76 -3.18 -11.10
CA ILE A 77 2.52 -1.79 -11.47
C ILE A 77 1.37 -1.26 -10.61
N TRP A 78 1.66 -0.31 -9.73
CA TRP A 78 0.70 0.26 -8.79
C TRP A 78 0.25 1.63 -9.25
N THR A 79 -1.04 1.79 -9.50
CA THR A 79 -1.64 3.02 -10.03
C THR A 79 -2.75 3.57 -9.14
N ASP A 80 -3.07 2.90 -8.04
CA ASP A 80 -4.18 3.21 -7.13
C ASP A 80 -3.71 3.87 -5.81
N LEU A 81 -2.48 4.38 -5.79
CA LEU A 81 -1.85 4.96 -4.61
C LEU A 81 -1.63 6.46 -4.82
N VAL A 82 -2.06 7.26 -3.85
CA VAL A 82 -2.02 8.73 -3.88
C VAL A 82 -1.05 9.24 -2.81
N VAL A 83 -0.17 10.17 -3.19
CA VAL A 83 0.71 10.85 -2.23
C VAL A 83 -0.13 11.70 -1.29
N PRO A 84 0.08 11.65 0.05
CA PRO A 84 -0.63 12.47 1.01
C PRO A 84 -0.63 13.96 0.65
N PHE A 85 -1.76 14.63 0.85
CA PHE A 85 -1.92 16.07 0.61
C PHE A 85 -2.76 16.71 1.70
N TRP A 86 -2.81 18.05 1.74
CA TRP A 86 -3.26 18.83 2.90
C TRP A 86 -4.62 18.45 3.50
N SER A 87 -5.56 17.90 2.72
CA SER A 87 -6.88 17.48 3.21
C SER A 87 -6.96 16.02 3.66
N MET A 88 -5.89 15.24 3.51
CA MET A 88 -5.85 13.84 3.93
C MET A 88 -5.48 13.76 5.42
N PRO A 89 -6.18 12.94 6.24
CA PRO A 89 -5.88 12.80 7.67
C PRO A 89 -4.46 12.33 7.98
N GLU A 90 -3.84 11.54 7.09
CA GLU A 90 -2.47 11.06 7.26
C GLU A 90 -1.40 12.13 6.97
N ASN A 91 -1.76 13.26 6.36
CA ASN A 91 -0.81 14.26 5.89
C ASN A 91 -0.01 14.90 7.03
N THR A 92 1.29 15.09 6.81
CA THR A 92 2.19 15.75 7.75
C THR A 92 3.08 16.79 7.06
N PRO A 93 3.82 17.61 7.82
CA PRO A 93 4.81 18.52 7.25
C PRO A 93 6.01 17.85 6.57
N HIS A 94 6.16 16.52 6.65
CA HIS A 94 7.30 15.84 6.05
C HIS A 94 7.22 15.85 4.51
N PRO A 95 8.24 16.37 3.80
CA PRO A 95 8.13 16.72 2.38
C PRO A 95 7.94 15.51 1.45
N THR A 96 8.41 14.35 1.88
CA THR A 96 8.43 13.11 1.07
C THR A 96 7.71 11.95 1.77
N GLN A 97 6.70 12.25 2.60
CA GLN A 97 5.92 11.22 3.27
C GLN A 97 5.34 10.21 2.27
N LYS A 98 5.61 8.92 2.52
CA LYS A 98 4.98 7.83 1.77
C LYS A 98 3.54 7.60 2.24
N PRO A 99 2.60 7.23 1.33
CA PRO A 99 1.21 6.95 1.69
C PRO A 99 1.11 5.71 2.59
N GLU A 100 0.23 5.74 3.59
CA GLU A 100 -0.02 4.59 4.46
C GLU A 100 -0.46 3.35 3.68
N ARG A 101 -1.35 3.50 2.67
CA ARG A 101 -1.82 2.41 1.80
C ARG A 101 -0.69 1.73 1.02
N LEU A 102 0.39 2.44 0.72
CA LEU A 102 1.58 1.87 0.07
C LEU A 102 2.26 0.88 1.02
N LEU A 103 2.54 1.31 2.26
CA LEU A 103 3.21 0.49 3.27
C LEU A 103 2.29 -0.63 3.76
N GLU A 104 0.98 -0.40 3.84
CA GLU A 104 0.00 -1.42 4.22
C GLU A 104 0.07 -2.61 3.28
N ARG A 105 0.11 -2.38 1.96
CA ARG A 105 0.24 -3.43 0.95
C ARG A 105 1.54 -4.22 1.12
N VAL A 106 2.67 -3.53 1.37
CA VAL A 106 3.97 -4.18 1.55
C VAL A 106 4.00 -5.04 2.80
N ILE A 107 3.53 -4.50 3.93
CA ILE A 107 3.53 -5.15 5.24
C ILE A 107 2.57 -6.33 5.26
N LEU A 108 1.34 -6.19 4.73
CA LEU A 108 0.38 -7.29 4.64
C LEU A 108 0.93 -8.44 3.79
N ALA A 109 1.51 -8.14 2.62
CA ALA A 109 2.05 -9.18 1.76
C ALA A 109 3.20 -9.94 2.41
N SER A 110 4.04 -9.28 3.22
CA SER A 110 5.37 -9.79 3.58
C SER A 110 5.59 -10.02 5.09
N SER A 111 4.54 -9.93 5.91
CA SER A 111 4.61 -10.15 7.36
C SER A 111 3.29 -10.66 7.93
N ASN A 112 3.36 -11.43 9.01
CA ASN A 112 2.23 -11.81 9.84
C ASN A 112 2.05 -10.85 11.02
N LYS A 113 0.94 -10.99 11.74
CA LYS A 113 0.76 -10.28 13.03
C LYS A 113 1.90 -10.68 13.98
N SER A 114 2.32 -9.74 14.82
CA SER A 114 3.44 -9.89 15.76
C SER A 114 4.83 -10.07 15.13
N ASP A 115 4.96 -10.10 13.80
CA ASP A 115 6.27 -9.98 13.17
C ASP A 115 6.86 -8.57 13.39
N LEU A 116 8.19 -8.50 13.33
CA LEU A 116 8.95 -7.26 13.49
C LEU A 116 9.23 -6.60 12.13
N VAL A 117 8.83 -5.34 11.97
CA VAL A 117 9.13 -4.52 10.78
C VAL A 117 10.23 -3.50 11.11
N LEU A 118 11.32 -3.51 10.35
CA LEU A 118 12.42 -2.55 10.49
C LEU A 118 12.36 -1.47 9.40
N ASP A 119 12.47 -0.21 9.81
CA ASP A 119 12.69 0.93 8.92
C ASP A 119 13.87 1.79 9.43
N PRO A 120 15.04 1.74 8.79
CA PRO A 120 16.20 2.52 9.21
C PRO A 120 16.15 3.99 8.78
N PHE A 121 15.13 4.41 7.99
CA PHE A 121 14.95 5.76 7.48
C PHE A 121 13.48 6.19 7.66
N LEU A 122 13.05 6.18 8.92
CA LEU A 122 11.64 6.20 9.29
C LEU A 122 10.90 7.47 8.82
N GLY A 123 11.58 8.60 8.68
CA GLY A 123 11.00 9.88 8.27
C GLY A 123 9.81 10.26 9.14
N SER A 124 8.66 10.51 8.52
CA SER A 124 7.43 10.84 9.26
C SER A 124 6.77 9.67 9.99
N GLY A 125 7.36 8.46 10.02
CA GLY A 125 6.82 7.35 10.80
C GLY A 125 5.80 6.47 10.08
N THR A 126 5.63 6.57 8.76
CA THR A 126 4.57 5.83 8.05
C THR A 126 4.70 4.31 8.27
N THR A 127 5.90 3.75 8.19
CA THR A 127 6.12 2.31 8.41
C THR A 127 5.69 1.88 9.82
N ALA A 128 6.11 2.60 10.86
CA ALA A 128 5.75 2.33 12.24
C ALA A 128 4.24 2.48 12.51
N VAL A 129 3.62 3.53 11.98
CA VAL A 129 2.18 3.77 12.11
C VAL A 129 1.37 2.63 11.50
N VAL A 130 1.73 2.21 10.29
CA VAL A 130 1.04 1.12 9.60
C VAL A 130 1.30 -0.22 10.28
N ALA A 131 2.54 -0.51 10.67
CA ALA A 131 2.87 -1.72 11.43
C ALA A 131 2.03 -1.81 12.71
N LYS A 132 1.96 -0.72 13.50
CA LYS A 132 1.14 -0.65 14.72
C LYS A 132 -0.35 -0.89 14.43
N LYS A 133 -0.93 -0.23 13.42
CA LYS A 133 -2.34 -0.42 13.00
C LYS A 133 -2.63 -1.87 12.61
N LEU A 134 -1.68 -2.52 11.96
CA LEU A 134 -1.79 -3.89 11.48
C LEU A 134 -1.42 -4.93 12.56
N GLY A 135 -1.05 -4.52 13.77
CA GLY A 135 -0.67 -5.45 14.85
C GLY A 135 0.68 -6.12 14.63
N ARG A 136 1.65 -5.41 14.04
CA ARG A 136 3.06 -5.80 13.94
C ARG A 136 3.88 -4.99 14.92
N ASP A 137 4.96 -5.58 15.41
CA ASP A 137 6.00 -4.82 16.12
C ASP A 137 6.87 -4.08 15.10
N TYR A 138 7.54 -3.02 15.54
CA TYR A 138 8.38 -2.23 14.66
C TYR A 138 9.60 -1.66 15.37
N ILE A 139 10.67 -1.47 14.60
CA ILE A 139 11.81 -0.62 14.96
C ILE A 139 11.95 0.42 13.86
N GLY A 140 11.92 1.69 14.25
CA GLY A 140 12.13 2.81 13.35
C GLY A 140 13.33 3.62 13.79
N ILE A 141 14.22 3.98 12.87
CA ILE A 141 15.38 4.83 13.12
C ILE A 141 15.25 6.08 12.27
N GLU A 142 15.46 7.25 12.88
CA GLU A 142 15.44 8.54 12.20
C GLU A 142 16.46 9.46 12.86
N ILE A 143 17.26 10.14 12.04
CA ILE A 143 18.34 11.02 12.51
C ILE A 143 17.83 12.42 12.85
N ASN A 144 16.77 12.86 12.17
CA ASN A 144 16.19 14.18 12.40
C ASN A 144 15.19 14.15 13.56
N GLU A 145 15.52 14.85 14.65
CA GLU A 145 14.69 14.88 15.86
C GLU A 145 13.27 15.41 15.61
N ASP A 146 13.06 16.35 14.69
CA ASP A 146 11.73 16.85 14.38
C ASP A 146 10.88 15.80 13.68
N TYR A 147 11.50 14.95 12.85
CA TYR A 147 10.82 13.82 12.22
C TYR A 147 10.53 12.71 13.23
N VAL A 148 11.42 12.49 14.21
CA VAL A 148 11.15 11.61 15.36
C VAL A 148 9.91 12.11 16.13
N ARG A 149 9.88 13.39 16.51
CA ARG A 149 8.72 13.99 17.23
C ARG A 149 7.44 13.86 16.41
N LEU A 150 7.51 14.07 15.10
CA LEU A 150 6.38 13.92 14.20
C LEU A 150 5.87 12.48 14.14
N ALA A 151 6.78 11.50 14.02
CA ALA A 151 6.46 10.07 14.01
C ALA A 151 5.80 9.64 15.33
N LEU A 152 6.36 10.05 16.48
CA LEU A 152 5.80 9.79 17.80
C LEU A 152 4.38 10.35 17.94
N LYS A 153 4.17 11.61 17.53
CA LYS A 153 2.83 12.23 17.55
C LYS A 153 1.81 11.47 16.69
N ARG A 154 2.22 10.88 15.57
CA ARG A 154 1.32 10.02 14.77
C ARG A 154 1.04 8.70 15.48
N LEU A 155 2.07 8.09 16.07
CA LEU A 155 1.95 6.82 16.79
C LEU A 155 1.03 6.91 18.00
N ASP A 156 1.03 8.04 18.72
CA ASP A 156 0.15 8.28 19.86
C ASP A 156 -1.33 8.28 19.46
N LYS A 157 -1.64 8.67 18.22
CA LYS A 157 -3.01 8.65 17.68
C LYS A 157 -3.46 7.28 17.18
N VAL A 158 -2.56 6.31 17.12
CA VAL A 158 -2.92 4.95 16.71
C VAL A 158 -3.44 4.21 17.93
N GLU A 159 -4.75 4.04 17.98
CA GLU A 159 -5.39 3.10 18.89
C GLU A 159 -5.01 1.67 18.48
N LYS A 160 -4.52 0.87 19.42
CA LYS A 160 -4.39 -0.57 19.18
C LYS A 160 -5.81 -1.12 19.05
N LEU A 161 -6.12 -1.75 17.92
CA LEU A 161 -7.27 -2.65 17.85
C LEU A 161 -6.99 -3.77 18.85
N LEU A 162 -7.68 -3.72 20.00
CA LEU A 162 -7.77 -4.84 20.93
C LEU A 162 -8.57 -5.92 20.19
N PHE A 163 -7.87 -6.93 19.67
CA PHE A 163 -8.48 -8.15 19.17
C PHE A 163 -8.59 -9.15 20.32
#